data_AF-A0A382J499-F1
#
_entry.id   AF-A0A382J499-F1
#
_cell.length_a   1.000
_cell.length_b   1.000
_cell.length_c   1.000
_cell.angle_alpha   90.00
_cell.angle_beta   90.00
_cell.angle_gamma   90.00
#
_symmetry.space_group_name_H-M   'P 1'
#
loop_
_entity.id
_entity.type
_entity.pdbx_description
1 polymer ?
#
loop_
_entity_poly.entity_id
_entity_poly.type
_entity_poly.pdbx_seq_one_letter_code
_entity_poly.pdbx_strand_id
1 'polypeptide(L)'
;MLLFIIISCGINEPDSIKGCTDYLACNYSVDANFDDGSCAFEYDCIGNCGGSSYRDQCGFCDADPGNDCQDSCEAIWAALKPENENFLVSIGDYYEHELTQEIYYGHDIDAIQHIINNNPHSLHIGMDTNNDNKVSVLEYGIQEWLNTRLISLDLDYDENVIMPTTCNSRINILPEYIGKLSDLHELSFNGNELMFLPDSICELENLQELLIENN
;
A
#
# COMPACT_ATOMS: atom_id res chain seq x y z
N MET A 1 -16.91 -52.40 70.44
CA MET A 1 -17.00 -52.16 68.98
C MET A 1 -17.65 -50.81 68.77
N LEU A 2 -16.85 -49.79 68.48
CA LEU A 2 -17.32 -48.55 67.86
C LEU A 2 -16.23 -48.17 66.86
N LEU A 3 -16.53 -48.42 65.59
CA LEU A 3 -15.68 -48.19 64.44
C LEU A 3 -15.88 -46.72 64.04
N PHE A 4 -14.88 -45.87 64.22
CA PHE A 4 -14.90 -44.52 63.67
C PHE A 4 -14.58 -44.58 62.18
N ILE A 5 -15.57 -44.32 61.34
CA ILE A 5 -15.40 -44.17 59.89
C ILE A 5 -15.05 -42.70 59.64
N ILE A 6 -13.81 -42.45 59.22
CA ILE A 6 -13.37 -41.13 58.76
C ILE A 6 -13.72 -41.05 57.28
N ILE A 7 -14.80 -40.35 56.94
CA ILE A 7 -15.14 -40.06 55.54
C ILE A 7 -14.29 -38.87 55.12
N SER A 8 -13.19 -39.13 54.42
CA SER A 8 -12.44 -38.08 53.72
C SER A 8 -13.26 -37.69 52.49
N CYS A 9 -13.92 -36.54 52.55
CA CYS A 9 -14.49 -35.92 51.37
C CYS A 9 -13.32 -35.33 50.57
N GLY A 10 -12.89 -36.03 49.52
CA GLY A 10 -11.99 -35.45 48.53
C GLY A 10 -12.76 -34.38 47.77
N ILE A 11 -12.55 -33.12 48.14
CA ILE A 11 -12.85 -32.00 47.25
C ILE A 11 -11.94 -32.17 46.04
N ASN A 12 -12.51 -32.51 44.87
CA ASN A 12 -11.80 -32.34 43.62
C ASN A 12 -11.55 -30.83 43.49
N GLU A 13 -10.29 -30.42 43.64
CA GLU A 13 -9.86 -29.07 43.26
C GLU A 13 -10.33 -28.82 41.81
N PRO A 14 -10.92 -27.65 41.49
CA PRO A 14 -11.26 -27.35 40.10
C PRO A 14 -10.00 -27.49 39.25
N ASP A 15 -10.13 -28.13 38.09
CA ASP A 15 -9.00 -28.32 37.19
C ASP A 15 -8.34 -26.97 36.89
N SER A 16 -7.03 -26.89 37.11
CA SER A 16 -6.25 -25.69 36.79
C SER A 16 -6.09 -25.62 35.27
N ILE A 17 -6.85 -24.72 34.66
CA ILE A 17 -6.76 -24.42 33.23
C ILE A 17 -5.85 -23.21 33.10
N LYS A 18 -4.64 -23.47 32.61
CA LYS A 18 -3.60 -22.45 32.41
C LYS A 18 -3.84 -21.69 31.10
N GLY A 19 -3.61 -20.39 31.14
CA GLY A 19 -3.59 -19.52 29.97
C GLY A 19 -3.70 -18.05 30.38
N CYS A 20 -3.62 -17.13 29.41
CA CYS A 20 -3.77 -15.72 29.70
C CYS A 20 -5.18 -15.40 30.24
N THR A 21 -5.24 -14.73 31.39
CA THR A 21 -6.50 -14.35 32.06
C THR A 21 -6.86 -12.87 31.92
N ASP A 22 -5.99 -12.07 31.29
CA ASP A 22 -6.23 -10.64 31.04
C ASP A 22 -7.06 -10.45 29.76
N TYR A 23 -8.25 -9.85 29.89
CA TYR A 23 -9.15 -9.62 28.76
C TYR A 23 -8.64 -8.56 27.76
N LEU A 24 -7.63 -7.78 28.13
CA LEU A 24 -6.96 -6.83 27.24
C LEU A 24 -5.87 -7.48 26.39
N ALA A 25 -5.46 -8.71 26.71
CA ALA A 25 -4.46 -9.43 25.93
C ALA A 25 -5.05 -9.99 24.64
N CYS A 26 -4.28 -9.96 23.55
CA CYS A 26 -4.69 -10.52 22.27
C CYS A 26 -4.80 -12.05 22.27
N ASN A 27 -4.21 -12.72 23.26
CA ASN A 27 -4.30 -14.17 23.48
C ASN A 27 -5.07 -14.54 24.76
N TYR A 28 -6.00 -13.67 25.18
CA TYR A 28 -6.92 -13.96 26.27
C TYR A 28 -7.63 -15.32 26.09
N SER A 29 -7.60 -16.15 27.12
CA SER A 29 -8.27 -17.45 27.14
C SER A 29 -9.46 -17.41 28.09
N VAL A 30 -10.67 -17.54 27.54
CA VAL A 30 -11.92 -17.53 28.32
C VAL A 30 -12.04 -18.71 29.28
N ASP A 31 -11.37 -19.83 28.98
CA ASP A 31 -11.41 -21.04 29.80
C ASP A 31 -10.31 -21.04 30.89
N ALA A 32 -9.34 -20.13 30.81
CA ALA A 32 -8.24 -20.08 31.77
C ALA A 32 -8.72 -19.55 33.13
N ASN A 33 -8.39 -20.30 34.18
CA ASN A 33 -8.65 -19.91 35.58
C ASN A 33 -7.36 -19.68 36.38
N PHE A 34 -6.21 -19.83 35.73
CA PHE A 34 -4.89 -19.57 36.29
C PHE A 34 -3.97 -18.94 35.24
N ASP A 35 -3.49 -17.73 35.49
CA ASP A 35 -2.53 -17.06 34.62
C ASP A 35 -1.20 -17.82 34.61
N ASP A 36 -0.74 -18.19 33.41
CA ASP A 36 0.56 -18.83 33.22
C ASP A 36 1.65 -17.86 32.77
N GLY A 37 1.34 -16.55 32.73
CA GLY A 37 2.27 -15.50 32.33
C GLY A 37 2.46 -15.40 30.81
N SER A 38 1.60 -16.06 30.02
CA SER A 38 1.65 -16.02 28.55
C SER A 38 0.96 -14.81 27.93
N CYS A 39 0.31 -13.92 28.70
CA CYS A 39 -0.41 -12.78 28.17
C CYS A 39 0.46 -11.90 27.26
N ALA A 40 -0.02 -11.70 26.02
CA ALA A 40 0.56 -10.81 25.03
C ALA A 40 -0.45 -9.72 24.66
N PHE A 41 0.02 -8.49 24.52
CA PHE A 41 -0.82 -7.31 24.33
C PHE A 41 -0.70 -6.68 22.95
N GLU A 42 0.27 -7.13 22.17
CA GLU A 42 0.58 -6.61 20.84
C GLU A 42 0.55 -7.74 19.82
N TYR A 43 0.10 -7.38 18.62
CA TYR A 43 0.26 -8.21 17.44
C TYR A 43 1.55 -7.83 16.75
N ASP A 44 2.31 -8.84 16.31
CA ASP A 44 3.44 -8.64 15.43
C ASP A 44 2.95 -8.15 14.04
N CYS A 45 3.86 -7.73 13.17
CA CYS A 45 3.47 -7.12 11.90
C CYS A 45 2.79 -8.08 10.88
N ILE A 46 2.75 -9.40 11.14
CA ILE A 46 1.98 -10.39 10.36
C ILE A 46 0.66 -10.78 11.07
N GLY A 47 0.33 -10.12 12.18
CA GLY A 47 -0.92 -10.35 12.91
C GLY A 47 -0.87 -11.51 13.91
N ASN A 48 0.31 -11.99 14.31
CA ASN A 48 0.44 -12.97 15.38
C ASN A 48 0.52 -12.29 16.74
N CYS A 49 -0.38 -12.65 17.65
CA CYS A 49 -0.36 -12.16 19.02
C CYS A 49 0.91 -12.60 19.75
N GLY A 50 1.69 -11.64 20.26
CA GLY A 50 2.96 -11.91 20.94
C GLY A 50 4.04 -12.51 20.03
N GLY A 51 3.88 -12.38 18.71
CA GLY A 51 4.89 -12.81 17.74
C GLY A 51 6.17 -11.97 17.79
N SER A 52 7.22 -12.47 17.16
CA SER A 52 8.54 -11.80 17.13
C SER A 52 8.80 -11.00 15.86
N SER A 53 7.87 -11.02 14.90
CA SER A 53 8.07 -10.35 13.61
C SER A 53 7.99 -8.83 13.77
N TYR A 54 8.92 -8.10 13.21
CA TYR A 54 8.89 -6.64 13.23
C TYR A 54 8.98 -6.09 11.81
N ARG A 55 8.43 -4.90 11.61
CA ARG A 55 8.58 -4.20 10.34
C ARG A 55 9.97 -3.57 10.33
N ASP A 56 10.81 -4.02 9.40
CA ASP A 56 12.15 -3.47 9.24
C ASP A 56 12.13 -2.09 8.55
N GLN A 57 13.31 -1.50 8.33
CA GLN A 57 13.44 -0.18 7.69
C GLN A 57 12.97 -0.14 6.23
N CYS A 58 12.80 -1.32 5.64
CA CYS A 58 12.33 -1.52 4.29
C CYS A 58 10.89 -1.98 4.19
N GLY A 59 10.19 -2.09 5.32
CA GLY A 59 8.79 -2.47 5.36
C GLY A 59 8.50 -3.94 5.30
N PHE A 60 9.50 -4.81 5.19
CA PHE A 60 9.26 -6.24 5.26
C PHE A 60 8.97 -6.62 6.70
N CYS A 61 8.00 -7.52 6.85
CA CYS A 61 7.60 -8.03 8.14
C CYS A 61 8.12 -9.45 8.28
N ASP A 62 9.23 -9.60 8.98
CA ASP A 62 9.76 -10.90 9.38
C ASP A 62 10.54 -10.78 10.71
N ALA A 63 11.29 -11.82 11.08
CA ALA A 63 12.06 -11.87 12.32
C ALA A 63 13.57 -12.02 12.06
N ASP A 64 14.03 -11.92 10.81
CA ASP A 64 15.41 -12.13 10.39
C ASP A 64 16.14 -10.79 10.18
N PRO A 65 16.92 -10.30 11.15
CA PRO A 65 17.65 -9.04 10.97
C PRO A 65 18.72 -9.09 9.86
N GLY A 66 19.00 -10.27 9.28
CA GLY A 66 20.01 -10.47 8.25
C GLY A 66 19.52 -10.26 6.82
N ASN A 67 18.21 -10.25 6.57
CA ASN A 67 17.61 -9.91 5.29
C ASN A 67 16.88 -8.56 5.32
N ASP A 68 16.87 -7.86 6.46
CA ASP A 68 16.48 -6.45 6.60
C ASP A 68 17.16 -5.62 5.48
N CYS A 69 16.39 -5.38 4.42
CA CYS A 69 16.71 -4.49 3.29
C CYS A 69 17.80 -5.01 2.38
N GLN A 70 17.67 -6.28 1.99
CA GLN A 70 18.60 -6.94 1.09
C GLN A 70 18.62 -6.36 -0.33
N ASP A 71 17.54 -5.73 -0.77
CA ASP A 71 17.42 -5.09 -2.08
C ASP A 71 17.68 -3.57 -2.00
N SER A 72 18.55 -3.06 -2.87
CA SER A 72 18.77 -1.62 -3.02
C SER A 72 17.61 -0.95 -3.75
N CYS A 73 17.47 0.37 -3.60
CA CYS A 73 16.49 1.15 -4.38
C CYS A 73 16.60 0.92 -5.88
N GLU A 74 17.85 0.85 -6.39
CA GLU A 74 18.12 0.56 -7.79
C GLU A 74 17.60 -0.82 -8.22
N ALA A 75 17.71 -1.83 -7.35
CA ALA A 75 17.20 -3.17 -7.64
C ALA A 75 15.67 -3.17 -7.71
N ILE A 76 15.01 -2.42 -6.83
CA ILE A 76 13.55 -2.29 -6.79
C ILE A 76 13.03 -1.61 -8.04
N TRP A 77 13.59 -0.45 -8.41
CA TRP A 77 13.19 0.25 -9.64
C TRP A 77 13.51 -0.55 -10.91
N ALA A 78 14.55 -1.39 -10.87
CA ALA A 78 14.86 -2.29 -11.98
C ALA A 78 13.90 -3.49 -12.09
N ALA A 79 13.35 -3.94 -10.95
CA ALA A 79 12.35 -5.00 -10.88
C ALA A 79 10.98 -4.46 -11.33
N LEU A 80 10.54 -3.34 -10.74
CA LEU A 80 9.32 -2.63 -11.07
C LEU A 80 9.51 -1.86 -12.39
N LYS A 81 9.39 -2.56 -13.52
CA LYS A 81 9.42 -1.90 -14.82
C LYS A 81 8.05 -1.31 -15.14
N PRO A 82 7.99 -0.08 -15.68
CA PRO A 82 6.75 0.42 -16.25
C PRO A 82 6.32 -0.51 -17.39
N GLU A 83 5.13 -1.08 -17.26
CA GLU A 83 4.56 -1.89 -18.32
C GLU A 83 3.84 -0.99 -19.33
N ASN A 84 4.33 -1.01 -20.56
CA ASN A 84 3.56 -0.54 -21.70
C ASN A 84 2.53 -1.63 -22.03
N GLU A 85 1.45 -1.71 -21.27
CA GLU A 85 0.35 -2.59 -21.67
C GLU A 85 -0.25 -2.09 -22.98
N ASN A 86 -0.67 -3.03 -23.83
CA ASN A 86 -1.51 -2.71 -24.96
C ASN A 86 -2.94 -2.48 -24.45
N PHE A 87 -3.13 -1.38 -23.71
CA PHE A 87 -4.45 -0.94 -23.29
C PHE A 87 -5.34 -0.74 -24.51
N LEU A 88 -6.63 -1.03 -24.37
CA LEU A 88 -7.60 -0.57 -25.37
C LEU A 88 -7.72 0.94 -25.27
N VAL A 89 -6.99 1.62 -26.15
CA VAL A 89 -6.98 3.07 -26.23
C VAL A 89 -8.14 3.54 -27.10
N SER A 90 -8.95 4.46 -26.58
CA SER A 90 -9.94 5.20 -27.36
C SER A 90 -9.21 6.13 -28.34
N ILE A 91 -9.12 5.72 -29.61
CA ILE A 91 -8.66 6.54 -30.73
C ILE A 91 -9.84 7.28 -31.36
N GLY A 92 -10.36 8.28 -30.65
CA GLY A 92 -11.50 9.11 -31.09
C GLY A 92 -12.86 8.40 -31.12
N ASP A 93 -13.87 9.06 -31.68
CA ASP A 93 -15.31 8.71 -31.60
C ASP A 93 -15.77 7.41 -32.31
N TYR A 94 -14.89 6.44 -32.60
CA TYR A 94 -15.25 5.23 -33.34
C TYR A 94 -15.18 3.96 -32.48
N TYR A 95 -16.35 3.45 -32.11
CA TYR A 95 -16.52 2.17 -31.40
C TYR A 95 -17.11 1.12 -32.31
N GLU A 96 -16.43 -0.03 -32.42
CA GLU A 96 -17.08 -1.33 -32.63
C GLU A 96 -16.16 -2.40 -32.03
N HIS A 97 -16.40 -2.81 -30.77
CA HIS A 97 -16.18 -4.19 -30.29
C HIS A 97 -16.74 -4.41 -28.87
N GLU A 98 -16.97 -5.67 -28.54
CA GLU A 98 -17.77 -6.19 -27.42
C GLU A 98 -17.26 -5.80 -26.00
N LEU A 99 -18.23 -5.48 -25.15
CA LEU A 99 -18.17 -4.81 -23.84
C LEU A 99 -17.54 -5.60 -22.68
N THR A 100 -16.26 -6.00 -22.74
CA THR A 100 -15.61 -6.63 -21.58
C THR A 100 -14.23 -6.10 -21.21
N GLN A 101 -13.73 -5.07 -21.89
CA GLN A 101 -12.41 -4.50 -21.62
C GLN A 101 -12.56 -3.01 -21.32
N GLU A 102 -11.86 -2.56 -20.29
CA GLU A 102 -11.80 -1.15 -19.93
C GLU A 102 -11.07 -0.38 -21.04
N ILE A 103 -11.65 0.77 -21.40
CA ILE A 103 -11.17 1.61 -22.50
C ILE A 103 -10.70 2.92 -21.88
N TYR A 104 -9.50 3.34 -22.25
CA TYR A 104 -8.85 4.51 -21.70
C TYR A 104 -8.47 5.48 -22.82
N TYR A 105 -8.47 6.78 -22.55
CA TYR A 105 -8.05 7.76 -23.55
C TYR A 105 -6.53 7.83 -23.66
N GLY A 106 -6.01 7.75 -24.89
CA GLY A 106 -4.59 7.50 -25.12
C GLY A 106 -3.68 8.57 -24.56
N HIS A 107 -4.08 9.84 -24.71
CA HIS A 107 -3.32 10.95 -24.16
C HIS A 107 -3.25 10.94 -22.64
N ASP A 108 -4.28 10.40 -21.97
CA ASP A 108 -4.29 10.33 -20.51
C ASP A 108 -3.31 9.24 -20.02
N ILE A 109 -3.33 8.07 -20.68
CA ILE A 109 -2.37 6.99 -20.45
C ILE A 109 -0.93 7.45 -20.74
N ASP A 110 -0.71 8.11 -21.87
CA ASP A 110 0.60 8.64 -22.27
C ASP A 110 1.12 9.66 -21.27
N ALA A 111 0.26 10.54 -20.73
CA ALA A 111 0.67 11.55 -19.76
C ALA A 111 1.21 10.91 -18.48
N ILE A 112 0.49 9.91 -17.93
CA ILE A 112 0.97 9.17 -16.75
C ILE A 112 2.29 8.43 -17.09
N GLN A 113 2.37 7.78 -18.26
CA GLN A 113 3.59 7.12 -18.69
C GLN A 113 4.78 8.08 -18.80
N HIS A 114 4.54 9.31 -19.26
CA HIS A 114 5.54 10.37 -19.28
C HIS A 114 5.99 10.76 -17.87
N ILE A 115 5.09 10.83 -16.88
CA ILE A 115 5.46 11.11 -15.49
C ILE A 115 6.38 10.02 -14.97
N ILE A 116 6.02 8.75 -15.17
CA ILE A 116 6.83 7.59 -14.76
C ILE A 116 8.23 7.65 -15.41
N ASN A 117 8.29 7.92 -16.72
CA ASN A 117 9.54 7.96 -17.45
C ASN A 117 10.47 9.11 -17.01
N ASN A 118 9.91 10.23 -16.52
CA ASN A 118 10.69 11.34 -15.98
C ASN A 118 11.09 11.12 -14.51
N ASN A 119 10.40 10.22 -13.81
CA ASN A 119 10.65 9.90 -12.41
C ASN A 119 10.70 8.38 -12.19
N PRO A 120 11.62 7.65 -12.84
CA PRO A 120 11.65 6.19 -12.69
C PRO A 120 11.90 5.73 -11.24
N HIS A 121 12.51 6.60 -10.42
CA HIS A 121 12.74 6.37 -8.98
C HIS A 121 11.47 6.47 -8.13
N SER A 122 10.38 7.05 -8.65
CA SER A 122 9.13 7.15 -7.92
C SER A 122 8.38 5.82 -7.84
N LEU A 123 8.82 4.78 -8.54
CA LEU A 123 8.22 3.45 -8.47
C LEU A 123 8.55 2.81 -7.12
N HIS A 124 7.54 2.24 -6.46
CA HIS A 124 7.70 1.52 -5.20
C HIS A 124 6.74 0.33 -5.15
N ILE A 125 7.07 -0.66 -4.31
CA ILE A 125 6.35 -1.95 -4.25
C ILE A 125 4.87 -1.80 -3.89
N GLY A 126 4.50 -0.74 -3.17
CA GLY A 126 3.10 -0.43 -2.86
C GLY A 126 2.22 -0.13 -4.07
N MET A 127 2.81 0.19 -5.23
CA MET A 127 2.07 0.42 -6.48
C MET A 127 1.66 -0.89 -7.19
N ASP A 128 2.43 -1.98 -7.04
CA ASP A 128 2.15 -3.26 -7.71
C ASP A 128 0.98 -3.98 -7.00
N THR A 129 -0.24 -3.55 -7.31
CA THR A 129 -1.46 -4.04 -6.66
C THR A 129 -1.80 -5.47 -7.06
N ASN A 130 -1.37 -5.88 -8.26
CA ASN A 130 -1.69 -7.18 -8.82
C ASN A 130 -0.60 -8.25 -8.56
N ASN A 131 0.55 -7.84 -8.03
CA ASN A 131 1.72 -8.66 -7.65
C ASN A 131 2.39 -9.39 -8.83
N ASP A 132 2.43 -8.77 -10.02
CA ASP A 132 3.13 -9.32 -11.18
C ASP A 132 4.58 -8.81 -11.32
N ASN A 133 5.03 -8.00 -10.36
CA ASN A 133 6.31 -7.30 -10.33
C ASN A 133 6.48 -6.26 -11.45
N LYS A 134 5.38 -5.77 -12.02
CA LYS A 134 5.37 -4.62 -12.92
C LYS A 134 4.42 -3.58 -12.34
N VAL A 135 4.69 -2.32 -12.66
CA VAL A 135 3.78 -1.23 -12.33
C VAL A 135 3.24 -0.72 -13.65
N SER A 136 1.96 -0.98 -13.90
CA SER A 136 1.27 -0.45 -15.06
C SER A 136 0.95 1.03 -14.88
N VAL A 137 0.58 1.70 -15.97
CA VAL A 137 0.08 3.10 -15.90
C VAL A 137 -1.11 3.23 -14.95
N LEU A 138 -1.97 2.21 -14.85
CA LEU A 138 -3.19 2.25 -14.03
C LEU A 138 -2.93 2.05 -12.54
N GLU A 139 -1.72 1.65 -12.19
CA GLU A 139 -1.27 1.43 -10.80
C GLU A 139 -0.47 2.62 -10.25
N TYR A 140 -0.20 3.61 -11.10
CA TYR A 140 0.62 4.75 -10.74
C TYR A 140 -0.23 5.84 -10.09
N GLY A 141 -0.16 5.92 -8.76
CA GLY A 141 -0.98 6.83 -7.96
C GLY A 141 -2.43 6.38 -7.83
N ILE A 142 -3.24 7.24 -7.23
CA ILE A 142 -4.69 7.04 -7.13
C ILE A 142 -5.35 7.77 -8.29
N GLN A 143 -6.20 7.06 -9.02
CA GLN A 143 -6.79 7.54 -10.27
C GLN A 143 -8.30 7.45 -10.24
N GLU A 144 -8.98 8.48 -10.72
CA GLU A 144 -10.41 8.43 -11.00
C GLU A 144 -10.67 8.64 -12.50
N TRP A 145 -11.46 7.74 -13.08
CA TRP A 145 -11.77 7.73 -14.51
C TRP A 145 -13.28 7.88 -14.72
N LEU A 146 -13.66 8.75 -15.66
CA LEU A 146 -15.04 8.95 -16.07
C LEU A 146 -15.14 8.90 -17.59
N ASN A 147 -15.97 7.97 -18.10
CA ASN A 147 -16.19 7.81 -19.55
C ASN A 147 -14.88 7.74 -20.34
N THR A 148 -13.93 6.91 -19.89
CA THR A 148 -12.59 6.70 -20.49
C THR A 148 -11.56 7.84 -20.27
N ARG A 149 -11.95 8.95 -19.66
CA ARG A 149 -11.09 10.10 -19.39
C ARG A 149 -10.62 10.11 -17.94
N LEU A 150 -9.37 10.48 -17.72
CA LEU A 150 -8.82 10.71 -16.38
C LEU A 150 -9.35 12.04 -15.84
N ILE A 151 -10.01 12.01 -14.69
CA ILE A 151 -10.61 13.19 -14.06
C ILE A 151 -9.94 13.57 -12.73
N SER A 152 -9.30 12.62 -12.05
CA SER A 152 -8.48 12.89 -10.87
C SER A 152 -7.22 12.03 -10.91
N LEU A 153 -6.09 12.65 -10.58
CA LEU A 153 -4.80 11.98 -10.45
C LEU A 153 -4.12 12.48 -9.18
N ASP A 154 -4.03 11.59 -8.19
CA ASP A 154 -3.36 11.83 -6.93
C ASP A 154 -2.03 11.07 -6.90
N LEU A 155 -0.96 11.85 -6.86
CA LEU A 155 0.44 11.44 -6.80
C LEU A 155 1.09 11.94 -5.51
N ASP A 156 0.32 12.12 -4.45
CA ASP A 156 0.82 12.50 -3.14
C ASP A 156 1.85 11.48 -2.64
N TYR A 157 2.90 12.00 -2.01
CA TYR A 157 3.88 11.15 -1.36
C TYR A 157 3.31 10.60 -0.05
N ASP A 158 3.20 9.28 0.04
CA ASP A 158 2.81 8.58 1.28
C ASP A 158 3.95 7.70 1.79
N GLU A 159 4.61 8.14 2.86
CA GLU A 159 5.70 7.41 3.53
C GLU A 159 5.27 6.05 4.09
N ASN A 160 3.97 5.82 4.29
CA ASN A 160 3.47 4.58 4.89
C ASN A 160 3.33 3.44 3.88
N VAL A 161 3.28 3.75 2.59
CA VAL A 161 3.16 2.76 1.49
C VAL A 161 4.45 2.63 0.67
N ILE A 162 5.44 3.50 0.92
CA ILE A 162 6.74 3.47 0.25
C ILE A 162 7.68 2.54 0.99
N MET A 163 8.04 1.46 0.30
CA MET A 163 8.95 0.46 0.82
C MET A 163 10.04 0.17 -0.21
N PRO A 164 11.32 0.23 0.20
CA PRO A 164 11.81 0.54 1.53
C PRO A 164 11.78 2.05 1.82
N THR A 165 11.50 2.45 3.07
CA THR A 165 11.38 3.88 3.45
C THR A 165 12.65 4.69 3.20
N THR A 166 13.80 4.02 3.07
CA THR A 166 15.08 4.62 2.70
C THR A 166 15.17 5.02 1.23
N CYS A 167 14.29 4.52 0.36
CA CYS A 167 14.25 4.94 -1.03
C CYS A 167 13.51 6.26 -1.17
N ASN A 168 14.14 7.20 -1.85
CA ASN A 168 13.43 8.39 -2.29
C ASN A 168 12.55 8.02 -3.49
N SER A 169 11.24 8.02 -3.27
CA SER A 169 10.23 7.87 -4.32
C SER A 169 9.43 9.14 -4.58
N ARG A 170 9.90 10.30 -4.09
CA ARG A 170 9.28 11.60 -4.36
C ARG A 170 9.47 11.99 -5.81
N ILE A 171 8.38 12.41 -6.45
CA ILE A 171 8.39 12.96 -7.80
C ILE A 171 9.10 14.32 -7.76
N ASN A 172 9.98 14.58 -8.73
CA ASN A 172 10.70 15.86 -8.79
C ASN A 172 10.60 16.57 -10.15
N ILE A 173 10.06 15.89 -11.16
CA ILE A 173 9.86 16.45 -12.50
C ILE A 173 8.42 16.15 -12.98
N LEU A 174 7.65 17.19 -13.29
CA LEU A 174 6.39 17.03 -14.03
C LEU A 174 6.65 17.33 -15.53
N PRO A 175 6.34 16.39 -16.45
CA PRO A 175 6.66 16.56 -17.87
C PRO A 175 5.70 17.55 -18.56
N GLU A 176 6.18 18.22 -19.62
CA GLU A 176 5.34 19.08 -20.48
C GLU A 176 4.13 18.34 -21.09
N TYR A 177 4.16 17.01 -21.18
CA TYR A 177 3.02 16.25 -21.70
C TYR A 177 1.80 16.27 -20.77
N ILE A 178 1.94 16.71 -19.51
CA ILE A 178 0.83 16.81 -18.56
C ILE A 178 -0.33 17.64 -19.11
N GLY A 179 -0.05 18.69 -19.88
CA GLY A 179 -1.06 19.56 -20.50
C GLY A 179 -2.02 18.85 -21.48
N LYS A 180 -1.79 17.56 -21.80
CA LYS A 180 -2.71 16.74 -22.60
C LYS A 180 -3.87 16.14 -21.80
N LEU A 181 -3.82 16.23 -20.46
CA LEU A 181 -4.90 15.81 -19.56
C LEU A 181 -6.07 16.80 -19.55
N SER A 182 -6.71 16.99 -20.71
CA SER A 182 -7.69 18.08 -20.90
C SER A 182 -8.91 18.01 -19.99
N ASP A 183 -9.31 16.82 -19.52
CA ASP A 183 -10.53 16.61 -18.73
C ASP A 183 -10.24 16.42 -17.24
N LEU A 184 -8.98 16.59 -16.84
CA LEU A 184 -8.56 16.47 -15.45
C LEU A 184 -9.16 17.61 -14.63
N HIS A 185 -9.83 17.27 -13.54
CA HIS A 185 -10.41 18.21 -12.58
C HIS A 185 -9.51 18.39 -11.36
N GLU A 186 -8.84 17.33 -10.93
CA GLU A 186 -8.00 17.33 -9.74
C GLU A 186 -6.64 16.73 -10.05
N LEU A 187 -5.59 17.43 -9.59
CA LEU A 187 -4.22 16.98 -9.71
C LEU A 187 -3.50 17.26 -8.39
N SER A 188 -3.01 16.20 -7.76
CA SER A 188 -2.32 16.29 -6.47
C SER A 188 -0.92 15.70 -6.53
N PHE A 189 0.04 16.39 -5.92
CA PHE A 189 1.39 15.89 -5.70
C PHE A 189 1.99 16.51 -4.41
N ASN A 190 1.21 16.52 -3.33
CA ASN A 190 1.67 16.98 -2.02
C ASN A 190 2.84 16.11 -1.52
N GLY A 191 3.77 16.73 -0.80
CA GLY A 191 4.90 16.03 -0.20
C GLY A 191 5.91 15.49 -1.21
N ASN A 192 5.93 16.00 -2.44
CA ASN A 192 6.93 15.61 -3.43
C ASN A 192 8.16 16.56 -3.38
N GLU A 193 8.98 16.57 -4.43
CA GLU A 193 10.17 17.41 -4.56
C GLU A 193 10.14 18.22 -5.87
N LEU A 194 8.93 18.64 -6.30
CA LEU A 194 8.76 19.41 -7.54
C LEU A 194 9.38 20.80 -7.40
N MET A 195 10.42 21.08 -8.20
CA MET A 195 11.06 22.41 -8.21
C MET A 195 10.31 23.43 -9.07
N PHE A 196 9.58 22.98 -10.08
CA PHE A 196 8.87 23.80 -11.04
C PHE A 196 7.70 23.02 -11.64
N LEU A 197 6.68 23.77 -12.10
CA LEU A 197 5.63 23.24 -12.96
C LEU A 197 5.98 23.53 -14.42
N PRO A 198 5.68 22.62 -15.37
CA PRO A 198 5.81 22.86 -16.80
C PRO A 198 4.85 23.96 -17.25
N ASP A 199 5.19 24.67 -18.33
CA ASP A 199 4.32 25.74 -18.87
C ASP A 199 2.97 25.17 -19.32
N SER A 200 2.97 23.93 -19.82
CA SER A 200 1.76 23.22 -20.24
C SER A 200 0.76 22.91 -19.13
N ILE A 201 1.10 23.16 -17.84
CA ILE A 201 0.10 23.13 -16.76
C ILE A 201 -1.09 24.08 -17.07
N CYS A 202 -0.84 25.13 -17.86
CA CYS A 202 -1.87 26.08 -18.32
C CYS A 202 -2.79 25.51 -19.42
N GLU A 203 -2.48 24.34 -20.00
CA GLU A 203 -3.33 23.64 -20.98
C GLU A 203 -4.39 22.75 -20.31
N LEU A 204 -4.35 22.60 -18.98
CA LEU A 204 -5.34 21.83 -18.21
C LEU A 204 -6.66 22.63 -18.06
N GLU A 205 -7.41 22.74 -19.15
CA GLU A 205 -8.58 23.64 -19.25
C GLU A 205 -9.71 23.35 -18.24
N ASN A 206 -9.82 22.10 -17.78
CA ASN A 206 -10.85 21.69 -16.83
C ASN A 206 -10.34 21.55 -15.39
N LEU A 207 -9.08 21.88 -15.10
CA LEU A 207 -8.52 21.74 -13.77
C LEU A 207 -9.20 22.69 -12.78
N GLN A 208 -9.69 22.12 -11.68
CA GLN A 208 -10.40 22.82 -10.61
C GLN A 208 -9.52 22.91 -9.37
N GLU A 209 -8.73 21.88 -9.11
CA GLU A 209 -7.89 21.76 -7.92
C GLU A 209 -6.49 21.28 -8.29
N LEU A 210 -5.49 22.01 -7.80
CA LEU A 210 -4.07 21.72 -7.96
C LEU A 210 -3.41 21.78 -6.58
N LEU A 211 -3.04 20.63 -6.04
CA LEU A 211 -2.50 20.49 -4.69
C LEU A 211 -1.01 20.17 -4.75
N ILE A 212 -0.20 21.10 -4.23
CA ILE A 212 1.27 21.07 -4.34
C ILE A 212 1.96 21.39 -3.02
N GLU A 213 1.29 21.13 -1.90
CA GLU A 213 1.81 21.44 -0.57
C GLU A 213 3.08 20.64 -0.27
N ASN A 214 4.03 21.25 0.43
CA ASN A 214 5.28 20.60 0.86
C ASN A 214 6.15 20.04 -0.29
N ASN A 215 6.28 20.79 -1.39
CA ASN A 215 7.25 20.58 -2.47
C ASN A 215 8.48 21.49 -2.36
#